data_AF-A0A942RBA6-F1
#
_entry.id   AF-A0A942RBA6-F1
#
_cell.length_a   1.000
_cell.length_b   1.000
_cell.length_c   1.000
_cell.angle_alpha   90.00
_cell.angle_beta   90.00
_cell.angle_gamma   90.00
#
_symmetry.space_group_name_H-M   'P 1'
#
loop_
_entity.id
_entity.type
_entity.pdbx_description
1 polymer ?
#
loop_
_entity_poly.entity_id
_entity_poly.type
_entity_poly.pdbx_seq_one_letter_code
_entity_poly.pdbx_strand_id
1 'polypeptide(L)'
;MDIKNLLTNGNFTKNISYWTRENVDYVASDGDDFLGVAKISTNGYIQQKFTASTKKYVLSFAVRSNLETDTITVEIKNSSDAVVVSKTISVTDVWTINEIKLPLPGGSYYLKISYAGASFVNVDSIWIYDISLSRMEIAKQVHEKLGTYVSALSFTYTPAFTYDVDGKRLESNSEGSYTSSINSQLRNFDAFDENGVIDIRFLSADKTNSFIDAVYDDMLQKVLKHYSLLTDENHGGSGEKLSQILDNAIKISGSKASDKKQISFAKIIYNRE
;
A
#
# COMPACT_ATOMS: atom_id res chain seq x y z
N MET A 1 3.03 2.91 -16.46
CA MET A 1 3.26 1.77 -15.55
C MET A 1 1.91 1.14 -15.35
N ASP A 2 1.67 -0.06 -15.91
CA ASP A 2 0.32 -0.62 -15.98
C ASP A 2 -0.07 -1.24 -14.64
N ILE A 3 -0.70 -0.45 -13.77
CA ILE A 3 -1.63 -1.05 -12.81
C ILE A 3 -2.66 -1.80 -13.64
N LYS A 4 -2.66 -3.14 -13.55
CA LYS A 4 -3.69 -3.95 -14.20
C LYS A 4 -5.00 -3.77 -13.45
N ASN A 5 -5.65 -2.63 -13.67
CA ASN A 5 -7.07 -2.48 -13.38
C ASN A 5 -7.80 -3.62 -14.07
N LEU A 6 -8.58 -4.41 -13.32
CA LEU A 6 -9.39 -5.48 -13.89
C LEU A 6 -10.55 -4.94 -14.74
N LEU A 7 -10.83 -3.64 -14.62
CA LEU A 7 -11.84 -2.93 -15.39
C LEU A 7 -11.19 -2.24 -16.59
N THR A 8 -11.92 -2.23 -17.70
CA THR A 8 -11.59 -1.46 -18.90
C THR A 8 -12.19 -0.07 -18.79
N ASN A 9 -11.40 0.97 -19.09
CA ASN A 9 -11.87 2.35 -19.17
C ASN A 9 -12.55 2.85 -17.86
N GLY A 10 -11.94 2.56 -16.71
CA GLY A 10 -12.45 2.98 -15.39
C GLY A 10 -12.28 4.48 -15.06
N ASN A 11 -11.45 5.18 -15.83
CA ASN A 11 -11.23 6.64 -15.77
C ASN A 11 -12.00 7.40 -16.86
N PHE A 12 -12.86 6.70 -17.60
CA PHE A 12 -13.73 7.25 -18.65
C PHE A 12 -13.03 8.12 -19.71
N THR A 13 -11.74 7.90 -19.97
CA THR A 13 -10.97 8.60 -21.02
C THR A 13 -11.49 8.32 -22.43
N LYS A 14 -12.18 7.18 -22.61
CA LYS A 14 -12.90 6.83 -23.84
C LYS A 14 -14.40 6.97 -23.64
N ASN A 15 -14.83 8.08 -23.04
CA ASN A 15 -16.21 8.29 -22.58
C ASN A 15 -16.71 7.13 -21.71
N ILE A 16 -18.01 6.86 -21.71
CA ILE A 16 -18.64 5.77 -20.96
C ILE A 16 -18.58 4.40 -21.69
N SER A 17 -17.80 4.31 -22.76
CA SER A 17 -17.63 3.07 -23.53
C SER A 17 -17.13 1.93 -22.64
N TYR A 18 -17.45 0.69 -23.04
CA TYR A 18 -17.15 -0.55 -22.30
C TYR A 18 -17.96 -0.78 -21.02
N TRP A 19 -18.80 0.19 -20.62
CA TRP A 19 -19.74 0.05 -19.51
C TRP A 19 -21.17 -0.20 -20.02
N THR A 20 -21.87 -1.15 -19.43
CA THR A 20 -23.33 -1.26 -19.53
C THR A 20 -23.94 -0.19 -18.63
N ARG A 21 -24.95 0.56 -19.10
CA ARG A 21 -25.47 1.71 -18.36
C ARG A 21 -26.97 1.94 -18.58
N GLU A 22 -27.59 2.61 -17.61
CA GLU A 22 -28.96 3.14 -17.67
C GLU A 22 -29.02 4.50 -16.97
N ASN A 23 -29.64 5.51 -17.59
CA ASN A 23 -29.71 6.89 -17.08
C ASN A 23 -28.35 7.48 -16.69
N VAL A 24 -27.32 7.24 -17.52
CA VAL A 24 -25.96 7.74 -17.30
C VAL A 24 -25.48 8.56 -18.48
N ASP A 25 -25.05 9.77 -18.20
CA ASP A 25 -24.38 10.64 -19.15
C ASP A 25 -22.87 10.66 -18.91
N TYR A 26 -22.13 10.93 -19.97
CA TYR A 26 -20.70 11.24 -19.87
C TYR A 26 -20.54 12.76 -19.74
N VAL A 27 -19.72 13.18 -18.78
CA VAL A 27 -19.30 14.57 -18.63
C VAL A 27 -17.80 14.64 -18.79
N ALA A 28 -17.33 15.44 -19.75
CA ALA A 28 -15.92 15.77 -19.88
C ALA A 28 -15.57 16.84 -18.84
N SER A 29 -14.49 16.64 -18.10
CA SER A 29 -13.88 17.61 -17.19
C SER A 29 -14.87 18.30 -16.24
N ASP A 30 -15.08 17.72 -15.06
CA ASP A 30 -15.71 18.49 -13.99
C ASP A 30 -14.66 19.17 -13.10
N GLY A 31 -13.99 20.15 -13.70
CA GLY A 31 -12.96 20.96 -13.06
C GLY A 31 -11.50 20.50 -13.26
N ASP A 32 -11.28 19.34 -13.90
CA ASP A 32 -9.95 18.86 -14.30
C ASP A 32 -9.99 18.30 -15.73
N ASP A 33 -9.13 18.81 -16.61
CA ASP A 33 -9.21 18.65 -18.07
C ASP A 33 -8.86 17.23 -18.55
N PHE A 34 -8.38 16.36 -17.66
CA PHE A 34 -7.80 15.06 -18.00
C PHE A 34 -8.64 13.84 -17.60
N LEU A 35 -9.77 14.03 -16.92
CA LEU A 35 -10.61 12.94 -16.41
C LEU A 35 -12.05 12.99 -16.93
N GLY A 36 -12.56 11.82 -17.32
CA GLY A 36 -13.94 11.65 -17.74
C GLY A 36 -14.83 11.28 -16.56
N VAL A 37 -16.07 11.73 -16.53
CA VAL A 37 -16.98 11.47 -15.39
C VAL A 37 -18.25 10.76 -15.86
N ALA A 38 -18.67 9.73 -15.12
CA ALA A 38 -19.98 9.12 -15.27
C ALA A 38 -21.00 9.83 -14.38
N LYS A 39 -21.93 10.57 -14.98
CA LYS A 39 -23.03 11.24 -14.29
C LYS A 39 -24.26 10.32 -14.29
N ILE A 40 -24.51 9.66 -13.16
CA ILE A 40 -25.61 8.72 -12.97
C ILE A 40 -26.81 9.48 -12.40
N SER A 41 -27.89 9.57 -13.18
CA SER A 41 -29.15 10.22 -12.76
C SER A 41 -30.05 9.27 -11.97
N THR A 42 -31.17 9.77 -11.47
CA THR A 42 -32.20 9.02 -10.75
C THR A 42 -32.49 7.64 -11.35
N ASN A 43 -32.43 6.60 -10.50
CA ASN A 43 -32.62 5.19 -10.86
C ASN A 43 -31.64 4.66 -11.93
N GLY A 44 -30.49 5.30 -12.09
CA GLY A 44 -29.45 4.92 -13.04
C GLY A 44 -28.42 3.96 -12.48
N TYR A 45 -27.62 3.38 -13.37
CA TYR A 45 -26.45 2.59 -13.00
C TYR A 45 -25.40 2.52 -14.12
N ILE A 46 -24.17 2.18 -13.71
CA ILE A 46 -23.11 1.65 -14.57
C ILE A 46 -22.74 0.24 -14.11
N GLN A 47 -22.36 -0.62 -15.05
CA GLN A 47 -21.98 -2.00 -14.78
C GLN A 47 -20.90 -2.49 -15.75
N GLN A 48 -19.96 -3.29 -15.26
CA GLN A 48 -18.97 -3.95 -16.10
C GLN A 48 -18.60 -5.34 -15.57
N LYS A 49 -18.34 -6.26 -16.50
CA LYS A 49 -17.81 -7.60 -16.21
C LYS A 49 -16.30 -7.54 -15.96
N PHE A 50 -15.82 -8.34 -15.04
CA PHE A 50 -14.39 -8.57 -14.84
C PHE A 50 -14.14 -10.00 -14.36
N THR A 51 -12.88 -10.45 -14.48
CA THR A 51 -12.44 -11.76 -14.01
C THR A 51 -11.38 -11.58 -12.94
N ALA A 52 -11.58 -12.20 -11.79
CA ALA A 52 -10.63 -12.19 -10.68
C ALA A 52 -9.97 -13.56 -10.54
N SER A 53 -8.71 -13.58 -10.11
CA SER A 53 -8.04 -14.78 -9.62
C SER A 53 -8.24 -14.95 -8.10
N THR A 54 -7.55 -15.91 -7.48
CA THR A 54 -7.60 -16.17 -6.02
C THR A 54 -6.85 -15.13 -5.16
N LYS A 55 -6.48 -13.99 -5.74
CA LYS A 55 -5.75 -12.90 -5.06
C LYS A 55 -6.69 -12.00 -4.25
N LYS A 56 -6.10 -11.13 -3.42
CA LYS A 56 -6.84 -10.10 -2.68
C LYS A 56 -7.02 -8.87 -3.57
N TYR A 57 -8.24 -8.37 -3.69
CA TYR A 57 -8.55 -7.20 -4.51
C TYR A 57 -9.15 -6.07 -3.69
N VAL A 58 -8.92 -4.84 -4.12
CA VAL A 58 -9.62 -3.64 -3.66
C VAL A 58 -10.30 -3.00 -4.84
N LEU A 59 -11.56 -2.61 -4.65
CA LEU A 59 -12.25 -1.66 -5.49
C LEU A 59 -12.01 -0.25 -4.94
N SER A 60 -11.43 0.63 -5.75
CA SER A 60 -11.34 2.07 -5.48
C SER A 60 -12.20 2.83 -6.49
N PHE A 61 -12.88 3.88 -6.05
CA PHE A 61 -13.61 4.80 -6.92
C PHE A 61 -13.81 6.15 -6.25
N ALA A 62 -13.88 7.21 -7.05
CA ALA A 62 -14.24 8.54 -6.62
C ALA A 62 -15.74 8.79 -6.85
N VAL A 63 -16.41 9.42 -5.89
CA VAL A 63 -17.83 9.80 -5.99
C VAL A 63 -18.08 11.18 -5.40
N ARG A 64 -19.07 11.88 -5.95
CA ARG A 64 -19.68 13.10 -5.39
C ARG A 64 -21.12 13.29 -5.87
N SER A 65 -21.87 14.13 -5.17
CA SER A 65 -23.25 14.52 -5.48
C SER A 65 -23.47 15.95 -5.07
N ASN A 66 -24.40 16.67 -5.70
CA ASN A 66 -24.78 17.99 -5.22
C ASN A 66 -25.66 17.97 -3.95
N LEU A 67 -26.12 16.79 -3.50
CA LEU A 67 -26.87 16.65 -2.25
C LEU A 67 -26.09 15.77 -1.26
N GLU A 68 -25.83 16.30 -0.06
CA GLU A 68 -25.10 15.60 1.01
C GLU A 68 -25.84 14.37 1.58
N THR A 69 -27.13 14.22 1.28
CA THR A 69 -27.95 13.08 1.72
C THR A 69 -27.98 11.94 0.71
N ASP A 70 -27.35 12.11 -0.45
CA ASP A 70 -27.37 11.07 -1.49
C ASP A 70 -26.54 9.86 -1.09
N THR A 71 -26.99 8.69 -1.55
CA THR A 71 -26.28 7.44 -1.38
C THR A 71 -26.23 6.69 -2.70
N ILE A 72 -25.11 6.02 -2.95
CA ILE A 72 -24.99 5.04 -4.03
C ILE A 72 -24.93 3.64 -3.44
N THR A 73 -25.38 2.67 -4.22
CA THR A 73 -25.21 1.25 -3.92
C THR A 73 -24.16 0.67 -4.86
N VAL A 74 -23.13 0.07 -4.28
CA VAL A 74 -22.09 -0.68 -4.98
C VAL A 74 -22.33 -2.16 -4.74
N GLU A 75 -22.57 -2.91 -5.81
CA GLU A 75 -22.77 -4.35 -5.77
C GLU A 75 -21.71 -5.06 -6.60
N ILE A 76 -21.23 -6.20 -6.11
CA ILE A 76 -20.53 -7.19 -6.92
C ILE A 76 -21.35 -8.47 -6.93
N LYS A 77 -21.66 -8.96 -8.13
CA LYS A 77 -22.36 -10.22 -8.35
C LYS A 77 -21.43 -11.23 -9.02
N ASN A 78 -21.56 -12.50 -8.66
CA ASN A 78 -20.88 -13.58 -9.38
C ASN A 78 -21.63 -13.95 -10.68
N SER A 79 -21.11 -14.92 -11.44
CA SER A 79 -21.74 -15.39 -12.68
C SER A 79 -23.13 -16.01 -12.52
N SER A 80 -23.55 -16.33 -11.30
CA SER A 80 -24.88 -16.87 -10.96
C SER A 80 -25.81 -15.78 -10.43
N ASP A 81 -25.49 -14.50 -10.64
CA ASP A 81 -26.19 -13.30 -10.16
C ASP A 81 -26.32 -13.19 -8.63
N ALA A 82 -25.60 -14.02 -7.87
CA ALA A 82 -25.57 -13.91 -6.42
C ALA A 82 -24.68 -12.71 -6.00
N VAL A 83 -25.22 -11.85 -5.15
CA VAL A 83 -24.51 -10.70 -4.58
C VAL A 83 -23.46 -11.20 -3.59
N VAL A 84 -22.19 -10.92 -3.88
CA VAL A 84 -21.05 -11.26 -3.01
C VAL A 84 -20.52 -10.06 -2.22
N VAL A 85 -20.75 -8.85 -2.73
CA VAL A 85 -20.48 -7.59 -2.02
C VAL A 85 -21.66 -6.67 -2.27
N SER A 86 -22.16 -6.04 -1.21
CA SER A 86 -23.13 -4.93 -1.30
C SER A 86 -22.77 -3.88 -0.25
N LYS A 87 -22.60 -2.64 -0.70
CA LYS A 87 -22.27 -1.50 0.16
C LYS A 87 -23.08 -0.29 -0.28
N THR A 88 -23.68 0.38 0.69
CA THR A 88 -24.26 1.71 0.53
C THR A 88 -23.22 2.73 0.97
N ILE A 89 -22.95 3.71 0.11
CA ILE A 89 -21.93 4.73 0.32
C ILE A 89 -22.63 6.08 0.32
N SER A 90 -22.47 6.83 1.41
CA SER A 90 -22.91 8.22 1.50
C SER A 90 -22.06 9.10 0.60
N VAL A 91 -22.69 10.06 -0.04
CA VAL A 91 -22.05 10.92 -1.04
C VAL A 91 -22.18 12.37 -0.60
N THR A 92 -21.10 13.14 -0.78
CA THR A 92 -21.00 14.56 -0.44
C THR A 92 -20.81 15.42 -1.68
N ASP A 93 -20.85 16.74 -1.51
CA ASP A 93 -20.58 17.75 -2.56
C ASP A 93 -19.11 17.85 -2.98
N VAL A 94 -18.21 17.32 -2.16
CA VAL A 94 -16.80 17.12 -2.50
C VAL A 94 -16.51 15.71 -3.02
N TRP A 95 -15.53 15.60 -3.91
CA TRP A 95 -15.01 14.30 -4.37
C TRP A 95 -14.43 13.51 -3.20
N THR A 96 -14.93 12.30 -3.02
CA THR A 96 -14.43 11.36 -2.01
C THR A 96 -13.97 10.07 -2.66
N ILE A 97 -12.76 9.62 -2.32
CA ILE A 97 -12.23 8.32 -2.75
C ILE A 97 -12.71 7.27 -1.75
N ASN A 98 -13.30 6.21 -2.26
CA ASN A 98 -13.83 5.10 -1.49
C ASN A 98 -13.08 3.83 -1.84
N GLU A 99 -12.73 3.03 -0.84
CA GLU A 99 -12.07 1.74 -1.03
C GLU A 99 -12.85 0.61 -0.37
N ILE A 100 -13.06 -0.49 -1.11
CA ILE A 100 -13.77 -1.68 -0.65
C ILE A 100 -12.88 -2.89 -0.88
N LYS A 101 -12.51 -3.59 0.20
CA LYS A 101 -11.82 -4.89 0.13
C LYS A 101 -12.79 -5.94 -0.42
N LEU A 102 -12.35 -6.67 -1.45
CA LEU A 102 -13.18 -7.63 -2.17
C LEU A 102 -12.79 -9.07 -1.78
N PRO A 103 -13.68 -9.84 -1.12
CA PRO A 103 -13.41 -11.23 -0.74
C PRO A 103 -13.72 -12.18 -1.91
N LEU A 104 -12.98 -12.05 -3.02
CA LEU A 104 -13.24 -12.82 -4.24
C LEU A 104 -12.45 -14.13 -4.24
N PRO A 105 -13.10 -15.31 -4.27
CA PRO A 105 -12.41 -16.61 -4.38
C PRO A 105 -11.85 -16.90 -5.78
N GLY A 106 -12.01 -15.97 -6.72
CA GLY A 106 -11.68 -16.15 -8.14
C GLY A 106 -12.90 -16.58 -8.97
N GLY A 107 -12.91 -16.19 -10.25
CA GLY A 107 -14.02 -16.40 -11.17
C GLY A 107 -14.42 -15.13 -11.93
N SER A 108 -15.59 -15.18 -12.58
CA SER A 108 -16.17 -14.04 -13.30
C SER A 108 -17.21 -13.32 -12.46
N TYR A 109 -17.17 -11.99 -12.49
CA TYR A 109 -17.99 -11.11 -11.67
C TYR A 109 -18.51 -9.92 -12.48
N TYR A 110 -19.50 -9.24 -11.90
CA TYR A 110 -20.03 -7.98 -12.38
C TYR A 110 -19.92 -6.97 -11.25
N LEU A 111 -19.29 -5.83 -11.52
CA LEU A 111 -19.40 -4.64 -10.68
C LEU A 111 -20.59 -3.83 -11.17
N LYS A 112 -21.49 -3.42 -10.25
CA LYS A 112 -22.57 -2.48 -10.51
C LYS A 112 -22.51 -1.34 -9.50
N ILE A 113 -22.58 -0.10 -10.00
CA ILE A 113 -22.76 1.09 -9.17
C ILE A 113 -24.08 1.73 -9.59
N SER A 114 -25.02 1.84 -8.66
CA SER A 114 -26.36 2.35 -8.91
C SER A 114 -26.73 3.49 -7.97
N TYR A 115 -27.56 4.40 -8.47
CA TYR A 115 -28.07 5.53 -7.73
C TYR A 115 -29.60 5.56 -7.83
N ALA A 116 -30.28 5.68 -6.70
CA ALA A 116 -31.75 5.69 -6.60
C ALA A 116 -32.29 6.97 -5.94
N GLY A 117 -31.46 7.98 -5.74
CA GLY A 117 -31.88 9.28 -5.19
C GLY A 117 -32.56 10.16 -6.24
N ALA A 118 -32.94 11.38 -5.85
CA ALA A 118 -33.75 12.28 -6.66
C ALA A 118 -32.95 13.22 -7.58
N SER A 119 -31.62 13.16 -7.58
CA SER A 119 -30.72 14.07 -8.28
C SER A 119 -29.84 13.33 -9.30
N PHE A 120 -28.53 13.57 -9.28
CA PHE A 120 -27.52 12.77 -9.95
C PHE A 120 -26.28 12.65 -9.05
N VAL A 121 -25.51 11.59 -9.28
CA VAL A 121 -24.18 11.41 -8.70
C VAL A 121 -23.15 11.35 -9.81
N ASN A 122 -21.95 11.84 -9.51
CA ASN A 122 -20.80 11.73 -10.40
C ASN A 122 -19.87 10.66 -9.85
N VAL A 123 -19.44 9.75 -10.71
CA VAL A 123 -18.50 8.68 -10.39
C VAL A 123 -17.32 8.75 -11.37
N ASP A 124 -16.11 8.59 -10.85
CA ASP A 124 -14.88 8.53 -11.64
C ASP A 124 -13.85 7.59 -10.99
N SER A 125 -12.76 7.31 -11.69
CA SER A 125 -11.57 6.63 -11.20
C SER A 125 -11.90 5.28 -10.57
N ILE A 126 -12.69 4.47 -11.29
CA ILE A 126 -13.13 3.14 -10.85
C ILE A 126 -12.10 2.07 -11.20
N TRP A 127 -11.44 1.56 -10.17
CA TRP A 127 -10.32 0.64 -10.31
C TRP A 127 -10.54 -0.58 -9.43
N ILE A 128 -10.41 -1.77 -10.01
CA ILE A 128 -10.24 -2.99 -9.23
C ILE A 128 -8.80 -3.44 -9.44
N TYR A 129 -8.01 -3.39 -8.38
CA TYR A 129 -6.61 -3.78 -8.42
C TYR A 129 -6.28 -4.78 -7.31
N ASP A 130 -5.26 -5.56 -7.61
CA ASP A 130 -4.67 -6.53 -6.71
C ASP A 130 -3.92 -5.81 -5.58
N ILE A 131 -4.26 -6.15 -4.33
CA ILE A 131 -3.53 -5.71 -3.13
C ILE A 131 -2.86 -6.90 -2.45
N SER A 132 -2.28 -7.80 -3.23
CA SER A 132 -1.64 -9.03 -2.73
C SER A 132 -0.70 -8.78 -1.55
N LEU A 133 -0.14 -7.57 -1.42
CA LEU A 133 0.60 -7.13 -0.24
C LEU A 133 0.29 -5.69 0.16
N SER A 134 -0.24 -5.53 1.37
CA SER A 134 -0.27 -4.25 2.07
C SER A 134 1.10 -3.88 2.62
N ARG A 135 1.33 -2.59 2.88
CA ARG A 135 2.58 -2.12 3.50
C ARG A 135 2.85 -2.78 4.88
N MET A 136 1.78 -3.09 5.62
CA MET A 136 1.85 -3.86 6.86
C MET A 136 2.31 -5.31 6.64
N GLU A 137 1.78 -6.00 5.61
CA GLU A 137 2.22 -7.36 5.28
C GLU A 137 3.70 -7.37 4.84
N ILE A 138 4.17 -6.31 4.18
CA ILE A 138 5.59 -6.12 3.85
C ILE A 138 6.41 -5.93 5.13
N ALA A 139 6.01 -5.00 6.00
CA ALA A 139 6.68 -4.77 7.28
C ALA A 139 6.77 -6.06 8.11
N LYS A 140 5.69 -6.86 8.14
CA LYS A 140 5.66 -8.17 8.80
C LYS A 140 6.67 -9.15 8.20
N GLN A 141 6.70 -9.30 6.87
CA GLN A 141 7.65 -10.21 6.22
C GLN A 141 9.10 -9.78 6.41
N VAL A 142 9.37 -8.48 6.32
CA VAL A 142 10.71 -7.94 6.61
C VAL A 142 11.08 -8.18 8.08
N HIS A 143 10.13 -7.99 9.00
CA HIS A 143 10.33 -8.27 10.42
C HIS A 143 10.67 -9.75 10.68
N GLU A 144 9.94 -10.68 10.08
CA GLU A 144 10.22 -12.12 10.19
C GLU A 144 11.59 -12.50 9.61
N LYS A 145 11.98 -11.89 8.47
CA LYS A 145 13.33 -12.04 7.89
C LYS A 145 14.42 -11.52 8.84
N LEU A 146 14.25 -10.32 9.39
CA LEU A 146 15.18 -9.74 10.36
C LEU A 146 15.25 -10.57 11.65
N GLY A 147 14.11 -11.03 12.16
CA GLY A 147 14.04 -11.86 13.37
C GLY A 147 14.80 -13.17 13.23
N THR A 148 14.73 -13.80 12.05
CA THR A 148 15.52 -15.00 11.72
C THR A 148 17.03 -14.69 11.74
N TYR A 149 17.44 -13.58 11.14
CA TYR A 149 18.84 -13.14 11.12
C TYR A 149 19.38 -12.76 12.51
N VAL A 150 18.62 -11.99 13.27
CA VAL A 150 18.95 -11.53 14.63
C VAL A 150 19.02 -12.71 15.61
N SER A 151 18.08 -13.65 15.53
CA SER A 151 18.07 -14.85 16.37
C SER A 151 19.26 -15.77 16.05
N ALA A 152 19.67 -15.87 14.77
CA ALA A 152 20.89 -16.56 14.36
C ALA A 152 22.17 -15.89 14.90
N LEU A 153 22.11 -14.62 15.28
CA LEU A 153 23.21 -13.84 15.84
C LEU A 153 23.11 -13.62 17.36
N SER A 154 22.17 -14.30 18.04
CA SER A 154 21.92 -14.16 19.49
C SER A 154 21.63 -12.72 19.95
N PHE A 155 21.11 -11.87 19.07
CA PHE A 155 20.70 -10.52 19.42
C PHE A 155 19.32 -10.52 20.10
N THR A 156 19.18 -9.80 21.21
CA THR A 156 17.87 -9.51 21.79
C THR A 156 17.25 -8.35 21.03
N TYR A 157 16.29 -8.62 20.15
CA TYR A 157 15.52 -7.60 19.44
C TYR A 157 14.07 -7.64 19.89
N THR A 158 13.60 -6.54 20.46
CA THR A 158 12.19 -6.37 20.77
C THR A 158 11.52 -5.73 19.56
N PRO A 159 10.49 -6.36 18.97
CA PRO A 159 9.73 -5.76 17.89
C PRO A 159 9.21 -4.38 18.30
N ALA A 160 9.38 -3.37 17.44
CA ALA A 160 8.62 -2.13 17.55
C ALA A 160 7.17 -2.40 17.08
N PHE A 161 6.42 -3.17 17.87
CA PHE A 161 4.99 -2.93 17.96
C PHE A 161 4.84 -1.83 18.99
N THR A 162 4.14 -0.74 18.66
CA THR A 162 3.77 0.24 19.65
C THR A 162 2.87 -0.50 20.65
N TYR A 163 3.36 -0.73 21.86
CA TYR A 163 2.51 -1.14 22.98
C TYR A 163 1.99 0.14 23.62
N ASP A 164 0.74 0.16 24.07
CA ASP A 164 0.28 1.25 24.91
C ASP A 164 1.02 1.23 26.25
N VAL A 165 0.80 2.26 27.06
CA VAL A 165 1.39 2.40 28.40
C VAL A 165 1.03 1.25 29.34
N ASP A 166 0.01 0.45 29.00
CA ASP A 166 -0.46 -0.71 29.77
C ASP A 166 0.06 -2.05 29.21
N GLY A 167 0.99 -2.02 28.23
CA GLY A 167 1.59 -3.21 27.65
C GLY A 167 0.69 -3.96 26.67
N LYS A 168 -0.41 -3.35 26.23
CA LYS A 168 -1.30 -3.91 25.22
C LYS A 168 -0.78 -3.55 23.83
N ARG A 169 -0.72 -4.53 22.93
CA ARG A 169 -0.34 -4.30 21.53
C ARG A 169 -1.32 -3.31 20.90
N LEU A 170 -0.84 -2.12 20.49
CA LEU A 170 -1.68 -1.20 19.74
C LEU A 170 -1.98 -1.82 18.38
N GLU A 171 -3.25 -2.10 18.11
CA GLU A 171 -3.74 -2.52 16.79
C GLU A 171 -3.70 -1.36 15.77
N SER A 172 -2.63 -0.56 15.78
CA SER A 172 -2.47 0.45 14.76
C SER A 172 -2.12 -0.25 13.45
N ASN A 173 -2.88 0.03 12.40
CA ASN A 173 -2.60 -0.29 11.01
C ASN A 173 -1.30 0.39 10.49
N SER A 174 -0.35 0.68 11.38
CA SER A 174 0.90 1.37 11.07
C SER A 174 2.03 0.35 10.97
N GLU A 175 2.77 0.43 9.89
CA GLU A 175 4.05 -0.26 9.69
C GLU A 175 5.17 0.21 10.64
N GLY A 176 4.87 1.08 11.61
CA GLY A 176 5.76 1.50 12.69
C GLY A 176 7.12 1.98 12.19
N SER A 177 8.20 1.46 12.78
CA SER A 177 9.59 1.79 12.44
C SER A 177 9.98 1.48 10.99
N TYR A 178 9.20 0.68 10.26
CA TYR A 178 9.45 0.33 8.86
C TYR A 178 9.00 1.42 7.88
N THR A 179 8.20 2.41 8.34
CA THR A 179 7.59 3.46 7.49
C THR A 179 8.61 4.18 6.61
N SER A 180 9.73 4.61 7.20
CA SER A 180 10.77 5.35 6.49
C SER A 180 11.44 4.50 5.40
N SER A 181 11.72 3.23 5.69
CA SER A 181 12.36 2.28 4.78
C SER A 181 11.42 1.93 3.63
N ILE A 182 10.16 1.62 3.93
CA ILE A 182 9.14 1.35 2.92
C ILE A 182 8.96 2.56 2.01
N ASN A 183 8.86 3.78 2.55
CA ASN A 183 8.74 5.00 1.74
C ASN A 183 9.96 5.24 0.85
N SER A 184 11.16 5.07 1.39
CA SER A 184 12.41 5.22 0.63
C SER A 184 12.45 4.24 -0.55
N GLN A 185 12.13 2.97 -0.31
CA GLN A 185 12.15 1.97 -1.36
C GLN A 185 11.01 2.16 -2.36
N LEU A 186 9.83 2.66 -1.95
CA LEU A 186 8.76 2.93 -2.91
C LEU A 186 9.18 4.00 -3.92
N ARG A 187 9.93 5.01 -3.48
CA ARG A 187 10.55 5.99 -4.37
C ARG A 187 11.56 5.34 -5.31
N ASN A 188 12.44 4.48 -4.79
CA ASN A 188 13.46 3.81 -5.60
C ASN A 188 12.88 2.84 -6.65
N PHE A 189 11.66 2.34 -6.42
CA PHE A 189 10.95 1.44 -7.32
C PHE A 189 9.97 2.16 -8.25
N ASP A 190 9.97 3.50 -8.24
CA ASP A 190 9.07 4.36 -9.01
C ASP A 190 7.58 4.10 -8.76
N ALA A 191 7.23 3.72 -7.53
CA ALA A 191 5.85 3.44 -7.13
C ALA A 191 5.13 4.75 -6.74
N PHE A 192 4.87 5.59 -7.73
CA PHE A 192 4.19 6.88 -7.60
C PHE A 192 2.82 6.86 -8.29
N ASP A 193 1.86 7.55 -7.69
CA ASP A 193 0.58 7.87 -8.34
C ASP A 193 0.73 9.00 -9.38
N GLU A 194 -0.37 9.31 -10.09
CA GLU A 194 -0.42 10.41 -11.07
C GLU A 194 -0.09 11.79 -10.48
N ASN A 195 -0.17 11.96 -9.16
CA ASN A 195 0.13 13.21 -8.45
C ASN A 195 1.55 13.20 -7.85
N GLY A 196 2.35 12.15 -8.08
CA GLY A 196 3.69 12.01 -7.53
C GLY A 196 3.75 11.59 -6.05
N VAL A 197 2.64 11.11 -5.50
CA VAL A 197 2.57 10.54 -4.14
C VAL A 197 3.00 9.07 -4.19
N ILE A 198 3.88 8.67 -3.27
CA ILE A 198 4.33 7.28 -3.19
C ILE A 198 3.24 6.35 -2.65
N ASP A 199 3.03 5.23 -3.34
CA ASP A 199 1.99 4.28 -2.97
C ASP A 199 2.31 2.85 -3.44
N ILE A 200 2.15 1.90 -2.52
CA ILE A 200 2.40 0.47 -2.75
C ILE A 200 1.56 -0.10 -3.90
N ARG A 201 0.40 0.51 -4.21
CA ARG A 201 -0.47 0.14 -5.33
C ARG A 201 0.22 0.25 -6.69
N PHE A 202 1.24 1.11 -6.78
CA PHE A 202 2.04 1.33 -7.99
C PHE A 202 3.30 0.46 -8.02
N LEU A 203 3.55 -0.35 -6.99
CA LEU A 203 4.60 -1.36 -7.02
C LEU A 203 4.17 -2.52 -7.92
N SER A 204 4.96 -2.80 -8.96
CA SER A 204 4.65 -3.89 -9.88
C SER A 204 4.82 -5.26 -9.23
N ALA A 205 3.91 -6.19 -9.51
CA ALA A 205 3.85 -7.50 -8.86
C ALA A 205 5.14 -8.31 -8.99
N ASP A 206 5.85 -8.20 -10.13
CA ASP A 206 7.14 -8.82 -10.42
C ASP A 206 8.30 -8.24 -9.60
N LYS A 207 8.19 -6.98 -9.16
CA LYS A 207 9.19 -6.29 -8.34
C LYS A 207 8.98 -6.48 -6.84
N THR A 208 7.85 -7.08 -6.43
CA THR A 208 7.47 -7.28 -5.03
C THR A 208 8.57 -7.90 -4.17
N ASN A 209 9.16 -9.02 -4.60
CA ASN A 209 10.18 -9.71 -3.81
C ASN A 209 11.44 -8.86 -3.68
N SER A 210 11.90 -8.26 -4.78
CA SER A 210 13.04 -7.33 -4.78
C SER A 210 12.79 -6.11 -3.91
N PHE A 211 11.56 -5.62 -3.85
CA PHE A 211 11.16 -4.53 -2.96
C PHE A 211 11.23 -4.96 -1.49
N ILE A 212 10.68 -6.13 -1.13
CA ILE A 212 10.78 -6.67 0.23
C ILE A 212 12.25 -6.84 0.64
N ASP A 213 13.10 -7.35 -0.26
CA ASP A 213 14.53 -7.50 0.00
C ASP A 213 15.23 -6.14 0.19
N ALA A 214 14.91 -5.14 -0.63
CA ALA A 214 15.46 -3.80 -0.47
C ALA A 214 15.03 -3.13 0.84
N VAL A 215 13.78 -3.33 1.28
CA VAL A 215 13.30 -2.83 2.59
C VAL A 215 14.00 -3.57 3.73
N TYR A 216 14.24 -4.88 3.58
CA TYR A 216 15.02 -5.67 4.52
C TYR A 216 16.46 -5.17 4.64
N ASP A 217 17.15 -4.93 3.53
CA ASP A 217 18.54 -4.46 3.54
C ASP A 217 18.67 -3.08 4.21
N ASP A 218 17.79 -2.14 3.91
CA ASP A 218 17.77 -0.82 4.55
C ASP A 218 17.50 -0.93 6.07
N MET A 219 16.55 -1.78 6.47
CA MET A 219 16.28 -2.02 7.89
C MET A 219 17.44 -2.72 8.59
N LEU A 220 18.09 -3.69 7.95
CA LEU A 220 19.26 -4.37 8.49
C LEU A 220 20.40 -3.38 8.70
N GLN A 221 20.66 -2.50 7.74
CA GLN A 221 21.66 -1.44 7.88
C GLN A 221 21.35 -0.50 9.05
N LYS A 222 20.08 -0.11 9.24
CA LYS A 222 19.64 0.70 10.39
C LYS A 222 19.88 0.00 11.72
N VAL A 223 19.55 -1.29 11.81
CA VAL A 223 19.80 -2.13 12.99
C VAL A 223 21.29 -2.21 13.28
N LEU A 224 22.12 -2.54 12.28
CA LEU A 224 23.58 -2.65 12.45
C LEU A 224 24.21 -1.31 12.87
N LYS A 225 23.74 -0.19 12.30
CA LYS A 225 24.19 1.15 12.70
C LYS A 225 23.83 1.45 14.15
N HIS A 226 22.60 1.16 14.57
CA HIS A 226 22.17 1.36 15.96
C HIS A 226 23.00 0.53 16.94
N TYR A 227 23.25 -0.74 16.62
CA TYR A 227 24.15 -1.59 17.42
C TYR A 227 25.56 -1.00 17.50
N SER A 228 26.14 -0.55 16.38
CA SER A 228 27.50 0.04 16.38
C SER A 228 27.63 1.27 17.28
N LEU A 229 26.56 2.06 17.43
CA LEU A 229 26.51 3.23 18.31
C LEU A 229 26.42 2.83 19.79
N LEU A 230 25.53 1.88 20.13
CA LEU A 230 25.39 1.37 21.50
C LEU A 230 26.66 0.65 21.99
N THR A 231 27.43 0.07 21.08
CA THR A 231 28.71 -0.57 21.42
C THR A 231 29.81 0.42 21.80
N ASP A 232 29.75 1.67 21.33
CA ASP A 232 30.73 2.72 21.70
C ASP A 232 30.41 3.36 23.06
N GLU A 233 29.15 3.36 23.51
CA GLU A 233 28.77 3.93 24.82
C GLU A 233 29.03 2.97 26.01
N ASN A 234 29.06 1.65 25.77
CA ASN A 234 29.18 0.64 26.83
C ASN A 234 30.41 -0.26 26.67
N HIS A 235 31.61 0.23 26.97
CA HIS A 235 32.76 -0.64 27.24
C HIS A 235 33.52 -0.25 28.52
N GLY A 236 33.08 -0.86 29.64
CA GLY A 236 33.97 -1.34 30.69
C GLY A 236 34.02 -2.88 30.64
N GLY A 237 35.23 -3.45 30.50
CA GLY A 237 35.64 -4.78 30.98
C GLY A 237 34.95 -6.06 30.46
N SER A 238 35.62 -6.74 29.51
CA SER A 238 35.70 -8.21 29.35
C SER A 238 34.41 -9.05 29.31
N GLY A 239 33.72 -8.99 28.17
CA GLY A 239 33.08 -10.13 27.48
C GLY A 239 33.46 -10.00 26.00
N GLU A 240 33.23 -10.98 25.13
CA GLU A 240 33.54 -10.86 23.68
C GLU A 240 33.16 -9.47 23.16
N LYS A 241 34.12 -8.75 22.58
CA LYS A 241 33.87 -7.36 22.17
C LYS A 241 32.73 -7.39 21.15
N LEU A 242 31.65 -6.66 21.39
CA LEU A 242 30.49 -6.59 20.49
C LEU A 242 30.89 -6.17 19.05
N SER A 243 32.08 -5.58 18.87
CA SER A 243 32.73 -5.38 17.57
C SER A 243 33.00 -6.68 16.78
N GLN A 244 33.29 -7.79 17.46
CA GLN A 244 33.47 -9.12 16.86
C GLN A 244 32.13 -9.70 16.40
N ILE A 245 31.04 -9.40 17.11
CA ILE A 245 29.67 -9.77 16.70
C ILE A 245 29.25 -8.96 15.48
N LEU A 246 29.56 -7.66 15.42
CA LEU A 246 29.34 -6.81 14.24
C LEU A 246 30.15 -7.30 13.02
N ASP A 247 31.42 -7.63 13.20
CA ASP A 247 32.28 -8.18 12.12
C ASP A 247 31.75 -9.53 11.60
N ASN A 248 31.17 -10.37 12.47
CA ASN A 248 30.53 -11.62 12.06
C ASN A 248 29.21 -11.37 11.33
N ALA A 249 28.41 -10.41 11.78
CA ALA A 249 27.18 -10.00 11.09
C ALA A 249 27.47 -9.45 9.68
N ILE A 250 28.49 -8.61 9.51
CA ILE A 250 28.91 -8.09 8.19
C ILE A 250 29.37 -9.24 7.27
N LYS A 251 30.06 -10.25 7.80
CA LYS A 251 30.47 -11.43 7.02
C LYS A 251 29.30 -12.31 6.60
N ILE A 252 28.29 -12.46 7.45
CA ILE A 252 27.12 -13.33 7.21
C ILE A 252 26.11 -12.65 6.25
N SER A 253 25.95 -11.33 6.32
CA SER A 253 25.05 -10.57 5.44
C SER A 253 25.55 -10.39 3.99
N GLY A 254 26.80 -10.75 3.69
CA GLY A 254 27.36 -10.64 2.33
C GLY A 254 27.65 -9.21 1.87
N SER A 255 27.52 -8.21 2.75
CA SER A 255 27.82 -6.82 2.47
C SER A 255 29.30 -6.62 2.12
N LYS A 256 29.58 -5.92 1.01
CA LYS A 256 30.94 -5.72 0.50
C LYS A 256 31.75 -4.82 1.45
N ALA A 257 33.06 -5.04 1.49
CA ALA A 257 34.02 -4.27 2.29
C ALA A 257 34.01 -2.74 2.05
N SER A 258 33.31 -2.25 1.01
CA SER A 258 33.03 -0.83 0.80
C SER A 258 32.22 -0.19 1.93
N ASP A 259 31.42 -0.98 2.66
CA ASP A 259 30.62 -0.49 3.79
C ASP A 259 31.49 -0.18 5.01
N LYS A 260 32.69 -0.76 5.10
CA LYS A 260 33.70 -0.39 6.11
C LYS A 260 34.17 1.07 5.97
N LYS A 261 34.10 1.65 4.76
CA LYS A 261 34.48 3.05 4.53
C LYS A 261 33.43 4.04 5.05
N GLN A 262 32.14 3.71 5.00
CA GLN A 262 31.11 4.58 5.59
C GLN A 262 31.13 4.53 7.12
N ILE A 263 31.48 3.39 7.71
CA ILE A 263 31.61 3.25 9.18
C ILE A 263 32.85 4.00 9.71
N SER A 264 33.90 4.17 8.90
CA SER A 264 35.09 4.94 9.29
C SER A 264 34.91 6.47 9.22
N PHE A 265 33.87 6.97 8.56
CA PHE A 265 33.55 8.41 8.57
C PHE A 265 32.97 8.90 9.90
N ALA A 266 32.39 8.01 10.73
CA ALA A 266 31.95 8.38 12.07
C ALA A 266 33.12 8.66 13.03
N LYS A 267 34.34 8.19 12.69
CA LYS A 267 35.53 8.35 13.54
C LYS A 267 36.26 9.70 13.38
N ILE A 268 35.86 10.52 12.39
CA ILE A 268 36.56 11.79 12.07
C ILE A 268 35.81 13.02 12.61
N ILE A 269 34.54 12.90 13.00
CA ILE A 269 33.75 14.05 13.48
C ILE A 269 33.89 14.27 15.00
N TYR A 270 34.53 13.37 15.75
CA TYR A 270 34.69 13.48 17.20
C TYR A 270 36.15 13.67 17.67
N ASN A 271 36.96 14.38 16.87
CA ASN A 271 38.31 14.85 17.27
C ASN A 271 38.53 16.33 16.89
N ARG A 272 37.50 17.16 17.07
CA ARG A 272 37.63 18.62 17.20
C ARG A 272 36.68 19.11 18.28
N GLU A 273 37.07 18.89 19.52
CA GLU A 273 37.37 19.90 20.55
C GLU A 273 37.85 19.21 21.82
#